data_AF-A0A0C9ZCU8-F1
#
_entry.id   AF-A0A0C9ZCU8-F1
#
_cell.length_a   1.000
_cell.length_b   1.000
_cell.length_c   1.000
_cell.angle_alpha   90.00
_cell.angle_beta   90.00
_cell.angle_gamma   90.00
#
_symmetry.space_group_name_H-M   'P 1'
#
loop_
_entity.id
_entity.type
_entity.pdbx_description
1 polymer ?
#
loop_
_entity_poly.entity_id
_entity_poly.type
_entity_poly.pdbx_seq_one_letter_code
_entity_poly.pdbx_strand_id
1 'polypeptide(L)'
;MILILHFVCTGLNTRGGIPRLLNAALEEYYTEATLWYLEVIFDFGTRCKLRHWQAEAQRLASTIGEDTFQQKIFFISIHSEVTRGDLFVGKDEGGDDVAVLPKEFMDYLFAGCLRPLVSRATLFMLSCGPVVTFPQSICSFKEVLLELRPAYTIAFGATHFIGAVIKSFIVAFGSRVVIQGHDLGEVFTDLLNVSVELPMHTDAYLFQFEEQMASDMPNPLSSAVHIKGMHYSWYHTHHRPWGCPLPMSCPKCGSIHSWSPSKQGEDSSGAPGRISTCQSPACGFQMFSYQPRSYQVIKVKVGEGMGWIKQAGI
;
A
#
# COMPACT_ATOMS: atom_id res chain seq x y z
N MET A 1 -12.06 -7.71 -20.85
CA MET A 1 -10.85 -6.92 -21.15
C MET A 1 -10.26 -6.40 -19.85
N ILE A 2 -8.94 -6.29 -19.78
CA ILE A 2 -8.16 -5.83 -18.62
C ILE A 2 -7.48 -4.52 -18.97
N LEU A 3 -7.58 -3.54 -18.08
CA LEU A 3 -6.84 -2.28 -18.15
C LEU A 3 -5.83 -2.20 -17.00
N ILE A 4 -4.58 -1.96 -17.34
CA ILE A 4 -3.52 -1.56 -16.42
C ILE A 4 -3.15 -0.10 -16.73
N LEU A 5 -3.43 0.80 -15.79
CA LEU A 5 -3.10 2.21 -15.94
C LEU A 5 -2.06 2.59 -14.89
N HIS A 6 -0.92 3.12 -15.34
CA HIS A 6 0.20 3.47 -14.49
C HIS A 6 0.43 4.98 -14.52
N PHE A 7 0.04 5.65 -13.45
CA PHE A 7 0.33 7.06 -13.23
C PHE A 7 1.69 7.24 -12.58
N VAL A 8 2.50 8.12 -13.15
CA VAL A 8 3.88 8.37 -12.74
C VAL A 8 4.05 9.85 -12.45
N CYS A 9 4.38 10.20 -11.20
CA CYS A 9 4.77 11.57 -10.90
C CYS A 9 6.06 11.91 -11.67
N THR A 10 6.09 13.10 -12.28
CA THR A 10 7.24 13.56 -13.06
C THR A 10 8.56 13.44 -12.29
N GLY A 11 9.64 13.07 -12.99
CA GLY A 11 10.98 12.88 -12.40
C GLY A 11 11.23 11.51 -11.76
N LEU A 12 10.21 10.65 -11.64
CA LEU A 12 10.41 9.28 -11.15
C LEU A 12 10.96 8.35 -12.23
N ASN A 13 11.92 7.51 -11.84
CA ASN A 13 12.44 6.45 -12.69
C ASN A 13 11.57 5.19 -12.56
N THR A 14 10.91 4.79 -13.64
CA THR A 14 10.06 3.61 -13.71
C THR A 14 10.72 2.38 -14.35
N ARG A 15 12.04 2.42 -14.63
CA ARG A 15 12.75 1.26 -15.21
C ARG A 15 12.63 0.03 -14.31
N GLY A 16 12.24 -1.09 -14.90
CA GLY A 16 11.94 -2.32 -14.15
C GLY A 16 10.74 -2.18 -13.21
N GLY A 17 9.86 -1.22 -13.51
CA GLY A 17 8.70 -0.86 -12.72
C GLY A 17 7.71 -2.00 -12.57
N ILE A 18 7.07 -2.02 -11.42
CA ILE A 18 6.08 -3.01 -11.03
C ILE A 18 4.92 -3.18 -12.02
N PRO A 19 4.35 -2.10 -12.59
CA PRO A 19 3.21 -2.24 -13.50
C PRO A 19 3.60 -2.92 -14.82
N ARG A 20 4.80 -2.61 -15.34
CA ARG A 20 5.35 -3.27 -16.54
C ARG A 20 5.63 -4.76 -16.30
N LEU A 21 6.10 -5.10 -15.10
CA LEU A 21 6.28 -6.50 -14.70
C LEU A 21 4.95 -7.27 -14.69
N LEU A 22 3.88 -6.66 -14.16
CA LEU A 22 2.55 -7.27 -14.20
C LEU A 22 2.08 -7.45 -15.64
N ASN A 23 2.20 -6.42 -16.47
CA ASN A 23 1.81 -6.51 -17.89
C ASN A 23 2.53 -7.66 -18.60
N ALA A 24 3.85 -7.73 -18.48
CA ALA A 24 4.64 -8.81 -19.09
C ALA A 24 4.23 -10.20 -18.59
N ALA A 25 3.89 -10.35 -17.30
CA ALA A 25 3.41 -11.62 -16.75
C ALA A 25 2.03 -12.04 -17.28
N LEU A 26 1.25 -11.09 -17.82
CA LEU A 26 -0.10 -11.32 -18.36
C LEU A 26 -0.10 -11.48 -19.89
N GLU A 27 0.92 -11.00 -20.60
CA GLU A 27 1.02 -11.12 -22.07
C GLU A 27 1.00 -12.56 -22.58
N GLU A 28 1.40 -13.54 -21.77
CA GLU A 28 1.31 -14.97 -22.13
C GLU A 28 -0.14 -15.50 -22.11
N TYR A 29 -1.05 -14.81 -21.42
CA TYR A 29 -2.43 -15.23 -21.19
C TYR A 29 -3.46 -14.38 -21.96
N TYR A 30 -3.07 -13.18 -22.37
CA TYR A 30 -3.95 -12.19 -23.00
C TYR A 30 -3.32 -11.60 -24.25
N THR A 31 -4.16 -11.12 -25.15
CA THR A 31 -3.75 -10.48 -26.41
C THR A 31 -3.76 -8.96 -26.25
N GLU A 32 -3.15 -8.22 -27.18
CA GLU A 32 -3.23 -6.75 -27.23
C GLU A 32 -4.67 -6.24 -27.32
N ALA A 33 -5.60 -7.04 -27.85
CA ALA A 33 -7.03 -6.71 -27.90
C ALA A 33 -7.74 -6.87 -26.55
N THR A 34 -7.16 -7.63 -25.60
CA THR A 34 -7.80 -7.98 -24.33
C THR A 34 -7.06 -7.48 -23.09
N LEU A 35 -5.80 -7.08 -23.22
CA LEU A 35 -4.96 -6.49 -22.17
C LEU A 35 -4.40 -5.15 -22.66
N TRP A 36 -4.75 -4.08 -21.96
CA TRP A 36 -4.28 -2.73 -22.26
C TRP A 36 -3.38 -2.23 -21.14
N TYR A 37 -2.17 -1.80 -21.49
CA TYR A 37 -1.24 -1.15 -20.58
C TYR A 37 -0.96 0.28 -21.04
N LEU A 38 -1.20 1.24 -20.16
CA LEU A 38 -0.97 2.66 -20.40
C LEU A 38 -0.12 3.23 -19.27
N GLU A 39 0.99 3.88 -19.60
CA GLU A 39 1.81 4.64 -18.67
C GLU A 39 1.63 6.13 -18.95
N VAL A 40 1.28 6.89 -17.91
CA VAL A 40 0.94 8.32 -18.02
C VAL A 40 1.74 9.09 -16.98
N ILE A 41 2.48 10.09 -17.43
CA ILE A 41 3.25 10.98 -16.56
C ILE A 41 2.38 12.17 -16.20
N PHE A 42 2.38 12.57 -14.93
CA PHE A 42 1.65 13.74 -14.46
C PHE A 42 2.53 14.73 -13.70
N ASP A 43 2.10 15.99 -13.70
CA ASP A 43 2.67 17.09 -12.92
C ASP A 43 1.56 18.13 -12.65
N PHE A 44 1.26 18.42 -11.39
CA PHE A 44 0.31 19.43 -10.93
C PHE A 44 0.99 20.53 -10.11
N GLY A 45 2.33 20.63 -10.13
CA GLY A 45 3.09 21.55 -9.28
C GLY A 45 2.77 23.04 -9.47
N THR A 46 2.08 23.40 -10.56
CA THR A 46 1.49 24.74 -10.73
C THR A 46 0.06 24.66 -11.22
N ARG A 47 -0.71 25.74 -11.05
CA ARG A 47 -2.08 25.83 -11.58
C ARG A 47 -2.16 25.64 -13.10
N CYS A 48 -1.14 26.10 -13.84
CA CYS A 48 -1.08 25.92 -15.29
C CYS A 48 -0.92 24.43 -15.64
N LYS A 49 0.00 23.74 -14.96
CA LYS A 49 0.23 22.30 -15.14
C LYS A 49 -0.97 21.46 -14.72
N LEU A 50 -1.65 21.81 -13.63
CA LEU A 50 -2.91 21.15 -13.23
C LEU A 50 -4.01 21.28 -14.29
N ARG A 51 -4.20 22.47 -14.88
CA ARG A 51 -5.18 22.64 -15.98
C ARG A 51 -4.79 21.82 -17.21
N HIS A 52 -3.50 21.74 -17.52
CA HIS A 52 -3.01 20.92 -18.61
C HIS A 52 -3.31 19.43 -18.35
N TRP A 53 -3.03 18.95 -17.14
CA TRP A 53 -3.37 17.60 -16.72
C TRP A 53 -4.87 17.32 -16.87
N GLN A 54 -5.74 18.21 -16.41
CA GLN A 54 -7.19 18.01 -16.52
C GLN A 54 -7.65 17.82 -17.97
N ALA A 55 -7.04 18.54 -18.92
CA ALA A 55 -7.31 18.36 -20.35
C ALA A 55 -6.75 17.02 -20.89
N GLU A 56 -5.63 16.55 -20.36
CA GLU A 56 -5.07 15.23 -20.70
C GLU A 56 -5.89 14.08 -20.11
N ALA A 57 -6.29 14.18 -18.85
CA ALA A 57 -7.17 13.25 -18.15
C ALA A 57 -8.50 13.08 -18.91
N GLN A 58 -9.06 14.17 -19.44
CA GLN A 58 -10.26 14.11 -20.27
C GLN A 58 -10.03 13.29 -21.57
N ARG A 59 -8.92 13.52 -22.26
CA ARG A 59 -8.56 12.78 -23.49
C ARG A 59 -8.30 11.30 -23.19
N LEU A 60 -7.62 11.02 -22.07
CA LEU A 60 -7.36 9.67 -21.60
C LEU A 60 -8.67 8.93 -21.30
N ALA A 61 -9.60 9.56 -20.59
CA ALA A 61 -10.92 9.00 -20.30
C ALA A 61 -11.69 8.66 -21.59
N SER A 62 -11.70 9.56 -22.57
CA SER A 62 -12.34 9.32 -23.87
C SER A 62 -11.68 8.17 -24.65
N THR A 63 -10.37 7.97 -24.51
CA THR A 63 -9.64 6.89 -25.17
C THR A 63 -9.95 5.53 -24.54
N ILE A 64 -10.10 5.49 -23.21
CA ILE A 64 -10.37 4.25 -22.46
C ILE A 64 -11.84 3.84 -22.63
N GLY A 65 -12.78 4.77 -22.45
CA GLY A 65 -14.21 4.48 -22.37
C GLY A 65 -14.61 3.81 -21.05
N GLU A 66 -15.75 4.19 -20.48
CA GLU A 66 -16.10 3.84 -19.09
C GLU A 66 -16.47 2.36 -18.87
N ASP A 67 -17.07 1.70 -19.87
CA ASP A 67 -17.66 0.35 -19.73
C ASP A 67 -16.91 -0.77 -20.46
N THR A 68 -15.73 -0.47 -20.98
CA THR A 68 -14.99 -1.42 -21.83
C THR A 68 -14.29 -2.53 -21.03
N PHE A 69 -13.92 -2.25 -19.77
CA PHE A 69 -13.00 -3.09 -18.99
C PHE A 69 -13.68 -3.76 -17.80
N GLN A 70 -13.61 -5.10 -17.77
CA GLN A 70 -14.11 -5.91 -16.66
C GLN A 70 -13.19 -5.82 -15.44
N GLN A 71 -11.89 -5.66 -15.67
CA GLN A 71 -10.89 -5.54 -14.62
C GLN A 71 -10.01 -4.32 -14.87
N LYS A 72 -9.90 -3.47 -13.86
CA LYS A 72 -9.18 -2.20 -13.88
C LYS A 72 -8.17 -2.21 -12.75
N ILE A 73 -6.89 -2.05 -13.08
CA ILE A 73 -5.78 -2.12 -12.12
C ILE A 73 -4.96 -0.84 -12.31
N PHE A 74 -4.98 0.04 -11.31
CA PHE A 74 -4.24 1.30 -11.40
C PHE A 74 -3.05 1.28 -10.45
N PHE A 75 -1.92 1.76 -10.96
CA PHE A 75 -0.71 1.95 -10.19
C PHE A 75 -0.39 3.43 -10.12
N ILE A 76 -0.09 3.94 -8.94
CA ILE A 76 0.30 5.33 -8.72
C ILE A 76 1.71 5.32 -8.14
N SER A 77 2.69 5.66 -8.98
CA SER A 77 4.09 5.83 -8.56
C SER A 77 4.34 7.27 -8.20
N ILE A 78 4.60 7.51 -6.92
CA ILE A 78 4.69 8.85 -6.33
C ILE A 78 5.52 8.80 -5.04
N HIS A 79 6.23 9.89 -4.72
CA HIS A 79 6.83 10.03 -3.40
C HIS A 79 5.81 10.62 -2.40
N SER A 80 6.00 10.35 -1.12
CA SER A 80 5.32 11.08 -0.04
C SER A 80 6.33 11.83 0.81
N GLU A 81 5.92 12.97 1.36
CA GLU A 81 6.71 13.76 2.28
C GLU A 81 6.88 12.98 3.60
N VAL A 82 8.11 12.88 4.09
CA VAL A 82 8.45 12.07 5.27
C VAL A 82 7.95 12.63 6.60
N THR A 83 7.60 13.92 6.65
CA THR A 83 7.20 14.65 7.85
C THR A 83 5.69 14.68 8.06
N ARG A 84 4.92 14.71 6.97
CA ARG A 84 3.45 14.87 7.01
C ARG A 84 2.70 13.72 6.36
N GLY A 85 3.31 13.02 5.40
CA GLY A 85 2.65 12.01 4.58
C GLY A 85 1.88 12.56 3.38
N ASP A 86 2.09 13.84 3.04
CA ASP A 86 1.52 14.48 1.85
C ASP A 86 2.14 13.90 0.57
N LEU A 87 1.43 13.92 -0.54
CA LEU A 87 1.84 13.32 -1.83
C LEU A 87 2.40 14.38 -2.77
N PHE A 88 3.58 14.13 -3.35
CA PHE A 88 4.23 15.07 -4.25
C PHE A 88 3.50 15.17 -5.60
N VAL A 89 3.05 16.38 -5.93
CA VAL A 89 2.34 16.66 -7.18
C VAL A 89 3.24 17.18 -8.29
N GLY A 90 4.51 17.49 -8.01
CA GLY A 90 5.47 18.00 -8.98
C GLY A 90 6.21 19.21 -8.45
N LYS A 91 6.66 20.08 -9.36
CA LYS A 91 7.45 21.27 -9.03
C LYS A 91 6.74 22.56 -9.38
N ASP A 92 6.88 23.56 -8.52
CA ASP A 92 6.35 24.90 -8.76
C ASP A 92 7.18 25.69 -9.80
N GLU A 93 6.91 27.00 -9.93
CA GLU A 93 7.66 27.88 -10.85
C GLU A 93 9.11 28.12 -10.41
N GLY A 94 9.40 28.02 -9.11
CA GLY A 94 10.74 28.12 -8.54
C GLY A 94 11.55 26.83 -8.64
N GLY A 95 10.90 25.71 -8.94
CA GLY A 95 11.51 24.38 -8.99
C GLY A 95 11.48 23.64 -7.66
N ASP A 96 10.77 24.18 -6.67
CA ASP A 96 10.55 23.57 -5.37
C ASP A 96 9.47 22.50 -5.45
N ASP A 97 9.64 21.44 -4.67
CA ASP A 97 8.71 20.31 -4.65
C ASP A 97 7.41 20.71 -3.94
N VAL A 98 6.27 20.43 -4.59
CA VAL A 98 4.94 20.69 -4.06
C VAL A 98 4.32 19.37 -3.63
N ALA A 99 3.80 19.32 -2.41
CA ALA A 99 3.05 18.18 -1.88
C ALA A 99 1.68 18.62 -1.35
N VAL A 100 0.69 17.75 -1.48
CA VAL A 100 -0.69 18.00 -1.02
C VAL A 100 -1.25 16.79 -0.27
N LEU A 101 -2.35 16.98 0.44
CA LEU A 101 -3.02 15.88 1.14
C LEU A 101 -3.46 14.78 0.16
N PRO A 102 -3.48 13.50 0.58
CA PRO A 102 -3.89 12.39 -0.27
C PRO A 102 -5.26 12.57 -0.93
N LYS A 103 -6.24 13.17 -0.25
CA LYS A 103 -7.53 13.51 -0.84
C LYS A 103 -7.39 14.45 -2.03
N GLU A 104 -6.75 15.59 -1.81
CA GLU A 104 -6.54 16.61 -2.84
C GLU A 104 -5.75 16.05 -4.03
N PHE A 105 -4.72 15.26 -3.76
CA PHE A 105 -3.94 14.56 -4.79
C PHE A 105 -4.84 13.68 -5.68
N MET A 106 -5.67 12.83 -5.07
CA MET A 106 -6.53 11.90 -5.79
C MET A 106 -7.66 12.63 -6.53
N ASP A 107 -8.16 13.73 -5.97
CA ASP A 107 -9.12 14.63 -6.63
C ASP A 107 -8.52 15.28 -7.89
N TYR A 108 -7.23 15.63 -7.88
CA TYR A 108 -6.51 16.10 -9.07
C TYR A 108 -6.24 15.00 -10.07
N LEU A 109 -5.72 13.86 -9.61
CA LEU A 109 -5.32 12.75 -10.47
C LEU A 109 -6.52 12.18 -11.24
N PHE A 110 -7.64 11.96 -10.55
CA PHE A 110 -8.85 11.37 -11.13
C PHE A 110 -9.93 12.41 -11.44
N ALA A 111 -9.55 13.67 -11.65
CA ALA A 111 -10.49 14.74 -11.96
C ALA A 111 -11.35 14.42 -13.19
N GLY A 112 -12.61 14.89 -13.17
CA GLY A 112 -13.52 14.80 -14.30
C GLY A 112 -13.86 13.36 -14.70
N CYS A 113 -13.69 13.04 -15.98
CA CYS A 113 -14.12 11.77 -16.57
C CYS A 113 -13.24 10.55 -16.19
N LEU A 114 -12.12 10.73 -15.48
CA LEU A 114 -11.38 9.58 -14.95
C LEU A 114 -12.00 9.04 -13.65
N ARG A 115 -12.77 9.86 -12.93
CA ARG A 115 -13.36 9.49 -11.63
C ARG A 115 -14.20 8.19 -11.70
N PRO A 116 -15.12 8.02 -12.67
CA PRO A 116 -15.92 6.80 -12.77
C PRO A 116 -15.10 5.54 -13.04
N LEU A 117 -13.93 5.67 -13.69
CA LEU A 117 -13.06 4.53 -13.99
C LEU A 117 -12.48 3.89 -12.73
N VAL A 118 -12.30 4.65 -11.64
CA VAL A 118 -11.74 4.14 -10.38
C VAL A 118 -12.70 3.22 -9.64
N SER A 119 -14.00 3.41 -9.84
CA SER A 119 -15.01 2.60 -9.18
C SER A 119 -14.79 1.11 -9.48
N ARG A 120 -14.72 0.30 -8.41
CA ARG A 120 -14.44 -1.15 -8.45
C ARG A 120 -13.06 -1.53 -9.00
N ALA A 121 -12.15 -0.58 -9.21
CA ALA A 121 -10.78 -0.88 -9.60
C ALA A 121 -9.95 -1.43 -8.42
N THR A 122 -8.82 -2.07 -8.73
CA THR A 122 -7.75 -2.34 -7.77
C THR A 122 -6.70 -1.25 -7.89
N LEU A 123 -6.44 -0.52 -6.81
CA LEU A 123 -5.44 0.55 -6.74
C LEU A 123 -4.17 0.06 -6.02
N PHE A 124 -3.02 0.40 -6.56
CA PHE A 124 -1.71 0.22 -5.93
C PHE A 124 -1.05 1.58 -5.72
N MET A 125 -0.88 1.96 -4.47
CA MET A 125 -0.07 3.11 -4.08
C MET A 125 1.39 2.68 -3.96
N LEU A 126 2.16 2.96 -5.01
CA LEU A 126 3.60 2.72 -5.05
C LEU A 126 4.32 3.96 -4.51
N SER A 127 4.10 4.24 -3.23
CA SER A 127 4.63 5.40 -2.53
C SER A 127 5.25 5.05 -1.19
N CYS A 128 6.00 5.99 -0.63
CA CYS A 128 6.56 5.84 0.70
C CYS A 128 5.45 5.78 1.77
N GLY A 129 5.71 5.01 2.82
CA GLY A 129 4.78 4.72 3.90
C GLY A 129 4.19 5.87 4.71
N PRO A 130 4.79 7.08 4.77
CA PRO A 130 4.16 8.21 5.44
C PRO A 130 2.69 8.44 5.06
N VAL A 131 2.28 8.12 3.84
CA VAL A 131 0.87 8.22 3.40
C VAL A 131 -0.11 7.39 4.25
N VAL A 132 0.32 6.24 4.78
CA VAL A 132 -0.50 5.32 5.60
C VAL A 132 -0.06 5.24 7.07
N THR A 133 1.10 5.80 7.42
CA THR A 133 1.58 5.80 8.81
C THR A 133 1.27 7.10 9.55
N PHE A 134 1.00 8.21 8.84
CA PHE A 134 0.61 9.48 9.47
C PHE A 134 -0.92 9.59 9.61
N PRO A 135 -1.45 9.91 10.81
CA PRO A 135 -2.89 9.96 11.05
C PRO A 135 -3.67 10.88 10.11
N GLN A 136 -3.14 12.08 9.83
CA GLN A 136 -3.82 13.04 8.95
C GLN A 136 -3.87 12.52 7.50
N SER A 137 -2.77 11.98 6.99
CA SER A 137 -2.69 11.43 5.63
C SER A 137 -3.58 10.21 5.45
N ILE A 138 -3.57 9.26 6.39
CA ILE A 138 -4.43 8.07 6.25
C ILE A 138 -5.92 8.43 6.36
N CYS A 139 -6.30 9.38 7.22
CA CYS A 139 -7.68 9.87 7.27
C CYS A 139 -8.10 10.51 5.95
N SER A 140 -7.29 11.45 5.43
CA SER A 140 -7.53 12.08 4.13
C SER A 140 -7.57 11.06 3.00
N PHE A 141 -6.72 10.03 3.05
CA PHE A 141 -6.70 8.98 2.06
C PHE A 141 -7.98 8.14 2.09
N LYS A 142 -8.47 7.75 3.27
CA LYS A 142 -9.75 7.04 3.40
C LYS A 142 -10.95 7.85 2.91
N GLU A 143 -10.98 9.14 3.19
CA GLU A 143 -12.05 10.03 2.72
C GLU A 143 -12.19 9.95 1.20
N VAL A 144 -11.08 10.03 0.46
CA VAL A 144 -11.13 9.96 -1.01
C VAL A 144 -11.40 8.56 -1.53
N LEU A 145 -10.98 7.51 -0.82
CA LEU A 145 -11.35 6.14 -1.19
C LEU A 145 -12.86 5.90 -1.04
N LEU A 146 -13.54 6.52 -0.06
CA LEU A 146 -15.00 6.43 0.08
C LEU A 146 -15.71 7.11 -1.10
N GLU A 147 -15.11 8.20 -1.58
CA GLU A 147 -15.59 8.95 -2.72
C GLU A 147 -15.36 8.26 -4.08
N LEU A 148 -14.20 7.61 -4.26
CA LEU A 148 -13.80 6.95 -5.51
C LEU A 148 -14.29 5.49 -5.61
N ARG A 149 -14.58 4.85 -4.48
CA ARG A 149 -15.11 3.48 -4.37
C ARG A 149 -14.30 2.42 -5.13
N PRO A 150 -12.96 2.38 -5.03
CA PRO A 150 -12.20 1.26 -5.58
C PRO A 150 -12.58 -0.02 -4.82
N ALA A 151 -12.55 -1.17 -5.50
CA ALA A 151 -12.81 -2.45 -4.83
C ALA A 151 -11.74 -2.73 -3.76
N TYR A 152 -10.48 -2.49 -4.14
CA TYR A 152 -9.32 -2.68 -3.30
C TYR A 152 -8.30 -1.56 -3.49
N THR A 153 -7.62 -1.19 -2.41
CA THR A 153 -6.44 -0.32 -2.46
C THR A 153 -5.32 -0.92 -1.61
N ILE A 154 -4.15 -1.07 -2.21
CA ILE A 154 -2.95 -1.60 -1.56
C ILE A 154 -1.93 -0.47 -1.40
N ALA A 155 -1.39 -0.33 -0.19
CA ALA A 155 -0.32 0.59 0.14
C ALA A 155 0.72 -0.10 1.05
N PHE A 156 1.89 0.53 1.23
CA PHE A 156 3.03 -0.05 1.92
C PHE A 156 3.57 0.90 2.98
N GLY A 157 3.96 0.38 4.15
CA GLY A 157 4.38 1.18 5.32
C GLY A 157 5.85 1.59 5.37
N ALA A 158 6.71 1.13 4.46
CA ALA A 158 8.14 1.47 4.49
C ALA A 158 8.41 2.95 4.24
N THR A 159 9.20 3.60 5.11
CA THR A 159 9.59 5.02 4.99
C THR A 159 10.19 5.36 3.62
N HIS A 160 10.94 4.42 3.03
CA HIS A 160 11.42 4.49 1.66
C HIS A 160 10.93 3.26 0.92
N PHE A 161 9.92 3.44 0.07
CA PHE A 161 9.36 2.33 -0.68
C PHE A 161 10.34 1.85 -1.76
N ILE A 162 10.63 0.55 -1.76
CA ILE A 162 11.50 -0.09 -2.73
C ILE A 162 10.65 -1.06 -3.55
N GLY A 163 10.31 -0.69 -4.78
CA GLY A 163 9.46 -1.53 -5.64
C GLY A 163 9.99 -2.97 -5.81
N ALA A 164 11.31 -3.18 -5.79
CA ALA A 164 11.90 -4.51 -5.92
C ALA A 164 11.34 -5.56 -4.94
N VAL A 165 10.98 -5.16 -3.72
CA VAL A 165 10.52 -6.11 -2.67
C VAL A 165 9.13 -6.68 -2.95
N ILE A 166 8.35 -6.06 -3.84
CA ILE A 166 6.99 -6.50 -4.18
C ILE A 166 6.89 -7.18 -5.56
N LYS A 167 8.01 -7.43 -6.24
CA LYS A 167 8.00 -8.06 -7.58
C LYS A 167 7.31 -9.42 -7.58
N SER A 168 7.72 -10.32 -6.67
CA SER A 168 7.11 -11.66 -6.56
C SER A 168 5.65 -11.59 -6.14
N PHE A 169 5.29 -10.64 -5.27
CA PHE A 169 3.90 -10.38 -4.89
C PHE A 169 3.05 -10.03 -6.13
N ILE A 170 3.57 -9.18 -7.02
CA ILE A 170 2.82 -8.68 -8.18
C ILE A 170 2.64 -9.74 -9.25
N VAL A 171 3.66 -10.57 -9.49
CA VAL A 171 3.53 -11.73 -10.39
C VAL A 171 2.50 -12.72 -9.83
N ALA A 172 2.54 -13.00 -8.52
CA ALA A 172 1.55 -13.85 -7.87
C ALA A 172 0.13 -13.25 -7.93
N PHE A 173 0.00 -11.94 -7.76
CA PHE A 173 -1.25 -11.21 -7.93
C PHE A 173 -1.82 -11.39 -9.35
N GLY A 174 -0.98 -11.24 -10.39
CA GLY A 174 -1.39 -11.51 -11.77
C GLY A 174 -1.94 -12.93 -11.95
N SER A 175 -1.22 -13.93 -11.44
CA SER A 175 -1.66 -15.32 -11.54
C SER A 175 -2.94 -15.63 -10.75
N ARG A 176 -3.00 -15.24 -9.48
CA ARG A 176 -4.09 -15.62 -8.56
C ARG A 176 -5.35 -14.78 -8.75
N VAL A 177 -5.20 -13.48 -8.94
CA VAL A 177 -6.34 -12.55 -8.93
C VAL A 177 -6.79 -12.22 -10.35
N VAL A 178 -5.85 -11.98 -11.27
CA VAL A 178 -6.21 -11.61 -12.66
C VAL A 178 -6.57 -12.85 -13.48
N ILE A 179 -5.71 -13.87 -13.49
CA ILE A 179 -5.90 -15.06 -14.32
C ILE A 179 -6.89 -16.05 -13.69
N GLN A 180 -6.68 -16.40 -12.40
CA GLN A 180 -7.52 -17.38 -11.71
C GLN A 180 -8.82 -16.78 -11.14
N GLY A 181 -8.93 -15.45 -11.07
CA GLY A 181 -10.15 -14.77 -10.60
C GLY A 181 -10.43 -14.92 -9.11
N HIS A 182 -9.42 -15.24 -8.29
CA HIS A 182 -9.61 -15.29 -6.83
C HIS A 182 -9.88 -13.90 -6.26
N ASP A 183 -10.71 -13.84 -5.22
CA ASP A 183 -10.92 -12.61 -4.46
C ASP A 183 -9.62 -12.18 -3.76
N LEU A 184 -9.22 -10.91 -3.95
CA LEU A 184 -7.96 -10.39 -3.41
C LEU A 184 -7.93 -10.43 -1.89
N GLY A 185 -9.05 -10.16 -1.21
CA GLY A 185 -9.15 -10.17 0.25
C GLY A 185 -8.90 -11.56 0.83
N GLU A 186 -9.40 -12.61 0.15
CA GLU A 186 -9.20 -14.01 0.54
C GLU A 186 -7.76 -14.48 0.38
N VAL A 187 -7.12 -14.15 -0.75
CA VAL A 187 -5.76 -14.62 -1.06
C VAL A 187 -4.65 -13.68 -0.62
N PHE A 188 -4.96 -12.51 -0.04
CA PHE A 188 -3.97 -11.46 0.24
C PHE A 188 -2.78 -11.96 1.05
N THR A 189 -3.03 -12.73 2.12
CA THR A 189 -1.94 -13.24 2.98
C THR A 189 -1.07 -14.26 2.23
N ASP A 190 -1.65 -15.02 1.31
CA ASP A 190 -0.88 -15.95 0.48
C ASP A 190 0.03 -15.18 -0.49
N LEU A 191 -0.48 -14.10 -1.09
CA LEU A 191 0.33 -13.20 -1.92
C LEU A 191 1.50 -12.59 -1.14
N LEU A 192 1.26 -12.15 0.10
CA LEU A 192 2.30 -11.61 0.98
C LEU A 192 3.40 -12.65 1.26
N ASN A 193 3.04 -13.93 1.39
CA ASN A 193 3.99 -15.03 1.66
C ASN A 193 4.83 -15.44 0.45
N VAL A 194 4.45 -15.05 -0.78
CA VAL A 194 5.23 -15.37 -1.98
C VAL A 194 6.51 -14.53 -2.07
N SER A 195 6.52 -13.32 -1.50
CA SER A 195 7.73 -12.51 -1.46
C SER A 195 8.52 -12.79 -0.19
N VAL A 196 9.76 -13.25 -0.35
CA VAL A 196 10.68 -13.48 0.78
C VAL A 196 11.15 -12.16 1.38
N GLU A 197 11.27 -11.12 0.57
CA GLU A 197 11.82 -9.81 0.97
C GLU A 197 10.77 -8.88 1.58
N LEU A 198 9.52 -8.93 1.08
CA LEU A 198 8.43 -8.06 1.54
C LEU A 198 8.26 -8.06 3.08
N PRO A 199 8.18 -9.22 3.77
CA PRO A 199 7.94 -9.27 5.21
C PRO A 199 9.02 -8.54 6.04
N MET A 200 10.27 -8.55 5.56
CA MET A 200 11.39 -7.91 6.22
C MET A 200 11.43 -6.39 6.01
N HIS A 201 10.89 -5.90 4.89
CA HIS A 201 11.11 -4.54 4.42
C HIS A 201 9.93 -3.60 4.64
N THR A 202 8.70 -4.10 4.56
CA THR A 202 7.53 -3.23 4.63
C THR A 202 6.33 -3.96 5.23
N ASP A 203 5.51 -3.19 5.93
CA ASP A 203 4.15 -3.59 6.21
C ASP A 203 3.27 -3.33 4.99
N ALA A 204 2.16 -4.05 4.89
CA ALA A 204 1.19 -3.90 3.81
C ALA A 204 -0.17 -3.48 4.37
N TYR A 205 -0.82 -2.57 3.65
CA TYR A 205 -2.11 -2.01 3.99
C TYR A 205 -3.08 -2.38 2.87
N LEU A 206 -4.20 -3.02 3.23
CA LEU A 206 -5.28 -3.34 2.31
C LEU A 206 -6.53 -2.60 2.77
N PHE A 207 -7.03 -1.72 1.91
CA PHE A 207 -8.33 -1.08 2.08
C PHE A 207 -9.32 -1.77 1.15
N GLN A 208 -10.43 -2.24 1.71
CA GLN A 208 -11.53 -2.85 0.96
C GLN A 208 -12.77 -1.99 1.13
N PHE A 209 -13.43 -1.70 0.01
CA PHE A 209 -14.71 -1.02 0.01
C PHE A 209 -15.83 -2.04 0.26
N GLU A 210 -16.63 -1.81 1.31
CA GLU A 210 -17.77 -2.67 1.66
C GLU A 210 -19.07 -1.84 1.64
N GLU A 211 -20.01 -2.24 0.77
CA GLU A 211 -21.39 -1.75 0.81
C GLU A 211 -22.20 -2.68 1.71
N GLN A 212 -22.49 -2.23 2.93
CA GLN A 212 -23.39 -2.97 3.79
C GLN A 212 -24.83 -2.67 3.35
N MET A 213 -25.45 -3.65 2.70
CA MET A 213 -26.90 -3.63 2.51
C MET A 213 -27.53 -3.81 3.89
N ALA A 214 -28.39 -2.87 4.28
CA ALA A 214 -29.19 -2.99 5.50
C ALA A 214 -30.18 -4.14 5.33
N SER A 215 -29.76 -5.38 5.60
CA SER A 215 -30.69 -6.48 5.77
C SER A 215 -31.42 -6.29 7.09
N ASP A 216 -32.75 -6.26 7.02
CA ASP A 216 -33.72 -6.31 8.15
C ASP A 216 -34.17 -4.99 8.80
N MET A 217 -34.19 -3.87 8.08
CA MET A 217 -34.97 -2.68 8.50
C MET A 217 -35.99 -2.26 7.42
N PRO A 218 -37.21 -1.79 7.79
CA PRO A 218 -38.29 -1.51 6.83
C PRO A 218 -38.03 -0.31 5.90
N ASN A 219 -36.91 0.39 6.06
CA ASN A 219 -36.54 1.57 5.28
C ASN A 219 -35.18 1.35 4.58
N PRO A 220 -35.15 0.96 3.30
CA PRO A 220 -33.94 0.60 2.56
C PRO A 220 -33.12 1.82 2.07
N LEU A 221 -33.24 3.00 2.69
CA LEU A 221 -32.68 4.25 2.14
C LEU A 221 -31.26 4.62 2.61
N SER A 222 -30.61 3.84 3.46
CA SER A 222 -29.24 4.14 3.88
C SER A 222 -28.37 2.89 3.93
N SER A 223 -27.74 2.56 2.80
CA SER A 223 -26.60 1.64 2.79
C SER A 223 -25.44 2.32 3.51
N ALA A 224 -25.00 1.75 4.63
CA ALA A 224 -23.80 2.23 5.30
C ALA A 224 -22.58 1.82 4.49
N VAL A 225 -22.01 2.77 3.77
CA VAL A 225 -20.77 2.60 3.02
C VAL A 225 -19.60 2.78 3.98
N HIS A 226 -18.71 1.80 4.06
CA HIS A 226 -17.51 1.92 4.86
C HIS A 226 -16.30 1.31 4.18
N ILE A 227 -15.12 1.78 4.59
CA ILE A 227 -13.85 1.17 4.19
C ILE A 227 -13.34 0.32 5.34
N LYS A 228 -13.08 -0.93 5.02
CA LYS A 228 -12.38 -1.85 5.90
C LYS A 228 -10.89 -1.75 5.62
N GLY A 229 -10.21 -1.04 6.51
CA GLY A 229 -8.75 -0.98 6.52
C GLY A 229 -8.14 -2.15 7.29
N MET A 230 -7.18 -2.83 6.67
CA MET A 230 -6.42 -3.93 7.25
C MET A 230 -4.92 -3.65 7.14
N HIS A 231 -4.22 -3.72 8.27
CA HIS A 231 -2.77 -3.60 8.35
C HIS A 231 -2.14 -4.97 8.60
N TYR A 232 -1.19 -5.33 7.75
CA TYR A 232 -0.46 -6.60 7.79
C TYR A 232 1.00 -6.31 8.11
N SER A 233 1.44 -6.71 9.29
CA SER A 233 2.84 -6.64 9.71
C SER A 233 3.40 -8.04 9.88
N TRP A 234 4.62 -8.26 9.40
CA TRP A 234 5.25 -9.56 9.58
C TRP A 234 5.84 -9.68 10.99
N TYR A 235 5.47 -10.75 11.68
CA TYR A 235 5.98 -11.11 12.99
C TYR A 235 7.17 -12.04 12.85
N HIS A 236 8.27 -11.69 13.53
CA HIS A 236 9.41 -12.59 13.71
C HIS A 236 10.10 -12.33 15.03
N THR A 237 10.33 -13.39 15.80
CA THR A 237 10.92 -13.31 17.14
C THR A 237 12.28 -12.60 17.19
N HIS A 238 13.08 -12.60 16.13
CA HIS A 238 14.43 -11.99 16.12
C HIS A 238 14.53 -10.67 15.34
N HIS A 239 13.55 -10.36 14.49
CA HIS A 239 13.69 -9.26 13.54
C HIS A 239 12.56 -8.25 13.67
N ARG A 240 11.34 -8.75 13.86
CA ARG A 240 10.15 -7.93 14.00
C ARG A 240 9.24 -8.45 15.12
N PRO A 241 9.68 -8.38 16.40
CA PRO A 241 8.83 -8.81 17.51
C PRO A 241 7.53 -8.01 17.49
N TRP A 242 6.40 -8.70 17.51
CA TRP A 242 5.07 -8.11 17.34
C TRP A 242 4.86 -7.26 16.08
N GLY A 243 5.65 -7.48 15.02
CA GLY A 243 5.59 -6.66 13.80
C GLY A 243 6.46 -5.40 13.84
N CYS A 244 7.01 -5.06 15.02
CA CYS A 244 7.85 -3.88 15.20
C CYS A 244 9.29 -4.19 14.75
N PRO A 245 9.82 -3.55 13.69
CA PRO A 245 11.17 -3.83 13.23
C PRO A 245 12.22 -3.42 14.27
N LEU A 246 13.18 -4.31 14.53
CA LEU A 246 14.36 -3.96 15.29
C LEU A 246 15.33 -3.14 14.41
N PRO A 247 16.01 -2.12 14.96
CA PRO A 247 17.03 -1.37 14.22
C PRO A 247 18.13 -2.28 13.67
N MET A 248 18.64 -2.02 12.46
CA MET A 248 19.75 -2.79 11.89
C MET A 248 21.01 -2.75 12.78
N SER A 249 21.27 -1.61 13.40
CA SER A 249 22.37 -1.40 14.34
C SER A 249 21.84 -1.06 15.74
N CYS A 250 22.48 -1.58 16.78
CA CYS A 250 22.17 -1.21 18.15
C CYS A 250 22.32 0.31 18.37
N PRO A 251 21.28 1.02 18.81
CA PRO A 251 21.37 2.47 19.05
C PRO A 251 22.41 2.87 20.11
N LYS A 252 22.76 1.96 21.05
CA LYS A 252 23.73 2.22 22.12
C LYS A 252 25.19 2.02 21.69
N CYS A 253 25.48 0.95 20.95
CA CYS A 253 26.87 0.55 20.65
C CYS A 253 27.22 0.48 19.16
N GLY A 254 26.25 0.70 18.27
CA GLY A 254 26.43 0.63 16.82
C GLY A 254 26.56 -0.78 16.24
N SER A 255 26.61 -1.83 17.07
CA SER A 255 26.78 -3.21 16.59
C SER A 255 25.64 -3.64 15.66
N ILE A 256 26.00 -4.17 14.50
CA ILE A 256 25.06 -4.54 13.43
C ILE A 256 24.51 -5.95 13.69
N HIS A 257 23.19 -6.13 13.49
CA HIS A 257 22.48 -7.42 13.59
C HIS A 257 22.72 -8.22 14.88
N SER A 258 22.99 -7.55 16.00
CA SER A 258 23.36 -8.19 17.26
C SER A 258 22.19 -8.40 18.21
N TRP A 259 20.98 -8.75 17.74
CA TRP A 259 19.80 -8.87 18.60
C TRP A 259 19.51 -10.31 18.99
N SER A 260 19.29 -10.56 20.28
CA SER A 260 18.84 -11.86 20.77
C SER A 260 17.40 -12.16 20.31
N PRO A 261 17.00 -13.45 20.23
CA PRO A 261 15.59 -13.82 20.16
C PRO A 261 14.78 -13.08 21.23
N SER A 262 13.66 -12.50 20.82
CA SER A 262 12.80 -11.76 21.74
C SER A 262 12.08 -12.70 22.70
N LYS A 263 12.07 -12.33 23.99
CA LYS A 263 11.41 -13.10 25.06
C LYS A 263 10.26 -12.27 25.65
N GLN A 264 9.26 -12.94 26.23
CA GLN A 264 8.26 -12.23 27.03
C GLN A 264 8.94 -11.53 28.20
N GLY A 265 8.46 -10.32 28.51
CA GLY A 265 8.92 -9.55 29.65
C GLY A 265 8.06 -8.31 29.84
N GLU A 266 8.43 -7.50 30.82
CA GLU A 266 7.74 -6.26 31.18
C GLU A 266 8.70 -5.10 31.08
N ASP A 267 8.19 -3.94 30.66
CA ASP A 267 8.97 -2.70 30.70
C ASP A 267 9.05 -2.12 32.12
N SER A 268 9.71 -0.96 32.26
CA SER A 268 9.85 -0.28 33.55
C SER A 268 8.53 0.16 34.19
N SER A 269 7.42 0.15 33.43
CA SER A 269 6.08 0.47 33.92
C SER A 269 5.24 -0.78 34.23
N GLY A 270 5.80 -1.98 34.04
CA GLY A 270 5.08 -3.25 34.19
C GLY A 270 4.22 -3.62 32.98
N ALA A 271 4.35 -2.93 31.85
CA ALA A 271 3.57 -3.22 30.66
C ALA A 271 4.13 -4.46 29.94
N PRO A 272 3.29 -5.47 29.64
CA PRO A 272 3.76 -6.69 29.01
C PRO A 272 4.18 -6.43 27.55
N GLY A 273 5.30 -7.03 27.16
CA GLY A 273 5.85 -6.90 25.82
C GLY A 273 6.85 -8.01 25.51
N ARG A 274 7.62 -7.80 24.44
CA ARG A 274 8.76 -8.63 24.09
C ARG A 274 10.05 -7.83 24.19
N ILE A 275 11.08 -8.43 24.78
CA ILE A 275 12.37 -7.82 25.00
C ILE A 275 13.40 -8.48 24.09
N SER A 276 14.10 -7.67 23.30
CA SER A 276 15.26 -8.08 22.50
C SER A 276 16.50 -7.41 23.04
N THR A 277 17.57 -8.17 23.32
CA THR A 277 18.79 -7.65 23.94
C THR A 277 19.93 -7.62 22.94
N CYS A 278 20.71 -6.55 22.94
CA CYS A 278 21.93 -6.45 22.16
C CYS A 278 22.99 -7.42 22.72
N GLN A 279 23.45 -8.32 21.86
CA GLN A 279 24.43 -9.38 22.11
C GLN A 279 25.88 -8.92 21.95
N SER A 280 26.12 -7.66 21.58
CA SER A 280 27.48 -7.11 21.56
C SER A 280 28.10 -7.19 22.97
N PRO A 281 29.37 -7.62 23.10
CA PRO A 281 30.04 -7.66 24.39
C PRO A 281 29.89 -6.34 25.16
N ALA A 282 29.57 -6.44 26.45
CA ALA A 282 29.38 -5.31 27.37
C ALA A 282 28.27 -4.28 27.03
N CYS A 283 27.43 -4.50 26.01
CA CYS A 283 26.37 -3.55 25.66
C CYS A 283 25.12 -3.72 26.53
N GLY A 284 24.48 -4.89 26.44
CA GLY A 284 23.26 -5.25 27.18
C GLY A 284 22.03 -4.38 26.90
N PHE A 285 22.05 -3.53 25.87
CA PHE A 285 20.93 -2.65 25.53
C PHE A 285 19.67 -3.46 25.18
N GLN A 286 18.52 -3.04 25.70
CA GLN A 286 17.25 -3.74 25.51
C GLN A 286 16.30 -2.89 24.65
N MET A 287 15.65 -3.55 23.70
CA MET A 287 14.54 -3.00 22.91
C MET A 287 13.25 -3.70 23.32
N PHE A 288 12.23 -2.90 23.60
CA PHE A 288 10.89 -3.37 23.93
C PHE A 288 9.98 -3.24 22.71
N SER A 289 9.21 -4.29 22.45
CA SER A 289 8.18 -4.30 21.41
C SER A 289 6.86 -4.70 22.04
N TYR A 290 5.84 -3.89 21.84
CA TYR A 290 4.54 -4.07 22.47
C TYR A 290 3.61 -4.86 21.56
N GLN A 291 2.75 -5.65 22.18
CA GLN A 291 1.69 -6.34 21.48
C GLN A 291 0.70 -5.32 20.91
N PRO A 292 0.29 -5.44 19.64
CA PRO A 292 -0.64 -4.47 19.08
C PRO A 292 -2.03 -4.63 19.69
N ARG A 293 -2.80 -3.54 19.70
CA ARG A 293 -4.21 -3.59 20.10
C ARG A 293 -5.01 -4.28 19.00
N SER A 294 -5.92 -5.18 19.37
CA SER A 294 -6.88 -5.84 18.47
C SER A 294 -6.24 -6.43 17.21
N TYR A 295 -5.52 -7.54 17.36
CA TYR A 295 -4.81 -8.19 16.26
C TYR A 295 -5.20 -9.68 16.14
N GLN A 296 -5.00 -10.21 14.94
CA GLN A 296 -5.10 -11.63 14.62
C GLN A 296 -3.76 -12.12 14.09
N VAL A 297 -3.23 -13.22 14.64
CA VAL A 297 -2.06 -13.87 14.05
C VAL A 297 -2.53 -14.78 12.92
N ILE A 298 -2.01 -14.55 11.71
CA ILE A 298 -2.31 -15.32 10.52
C ILE A 298 -1.08 -16.16 10.17
N LYS A 299 -1.25 -17.48 10.23
CA LYS A 299 -0.25 -18.51 9.93
C LYS A 299 1.04 -18.35 10.75
N VAL A 300 1.06 -18.92 11.95
CA VAL A 300 2.32 -19.33 12.60
C VAL A 300 2.59 -20.75 12.09
N LYS A 301 3.70 -20.98 11.38
CA LYS A 301 4.22 -22.34 11.34
C LYS A 301 4.61 -22.69 12.77
N VAL A 302 3.85 -23.58 13.40
CA VAL A 302 4.05 -24.01 14.79
C VAL A 302 5.52 -24.43 14.95
N GLY A 303 6.28 -23.71 15.78
CA GLY A 303 7.70 -23.97 16.04
C GLY A 303 8.69 -22.96 15.42
N GLU A 304 8.32 -22.15 14.42
CA GLU A 304 9.27 -21.29 13.71
C GLU A 304 9.30 -19.82 14.21
N GLY A 305 8.40 -19.42 15.12
CA GLY A 305 8.44 -18.08 15.72
C GLY A 305 8.26 -16.93 14.72
N MET A 306 7.58 -17.19 13.60
CA MET A 306 7.29 -16.22 12.54
C MET A 306 5.90 -16.39 11.93
N GLY A 307 5.35 -15.33 11.34
CA GLY A 307 4.02 -15.31 10.71
C GLY A 307 3.56 -13.89 10.37
N TRP A 308 2.29 -13.71 10.00
CA TRP A 308 1.71 -12.38 9.81
C TRP A 308 0.83 -11.99 10.98
N ILE A 309 0.82 -10.70 11.30
CA ILE A 309 -0.14 -10.07 12.20
C ILE A 309 -1.06 -9.22 11.33
N LYS A 310 -2.37 -9.41 11.49
CA LYS A 310 -3.42 -8.60 10.87
C LYS A 310 -4.09 -7.74 11.94
N GLN A 311 -4.18 -6.44 11.69
CA GLN A 311 -4.90 -5.47 12.52
C GLN A 311 -6.03 -4.85 11.69
N ALA A 312 -7.22 -4.81 12.26
CA ALA A 312 -8.41 -4.22 11.63
C ALA A 312 -8.67 -2.82 12.19
N GLY A 313 -9.35 -1.98 11.41
CA GLY A 313 -9.80 -0.65 11.86
C GLY A 313 -8.72 0.43 11.76
N ILE A 314 -7.65 0.18 10.99
CA ILE A 314 -6.68 1.20 10.58
C ILE A 314 -7.30 2.21 9.66
#